data_AF-A0A2U1K287-F1
#
_entry.id   AF-A0A2U1K287-F1
#
_cell.length_a   1.000
_cell.length_b   1.000
_cell.length_c   1.000
_cell.angle_alpha   90.00
_cell.angle_beta   90.00
_cell.angle_gamma   90.00
#
_symmetry.space_group_name_H-M   'P 1'
#
loop_
_entity.id
_entity.type
_entity.pdbx_description
1 polymer ?
#
loop_
_entity_poly.entity_id
_entity_poly.type
_entity_poly.pdbx_seq_one_letter_code
_entity_poly.pdbx_strand_id
1 'polypeptide(L)' 'MMEEYIEQMIKDGYHSKNDFEPIKCVHCQSTDLEDTDFIVEELGTHVTTEYRKVCKKCGKEVGYWSYGNWQL' A
#
# COMPACT_ATOMS: atom_id res chain seq x y z
N MET A 1 19.71 4.67 5.48
CA MET A 1 18.92 3.74 6.31
C MET A 1 17.47 3.60 5.85
N MET A 2 16.62 4.64 5.88
CA MET A 2 15.22 4.51 5.42
C MET A 2 15.07 4.60 3.89
N GLU A 3 15.79 5.51 3.24
CA GLU A 3 15.79 5.65 1.77
C GLU A 3 16.30 4.38 1.07
N GLU A 4 17.42 3.82 1.53
CA GLU A 4 17.99 2.57 0.99
C GLU A 4 17.02 1.39 1.11
N TYR A 5 16.21 1.34 2.17
CA TYR A 5 15.21 0.30 2.35
C TYR A 5 14.08 0.43 1.32
N ILE A 6 13.58 1.65 1.10
CA ILE A 6 12.54 1.94 0.11
C ILE A 6 13.05 1.62 -1.30
N GLU A 7 14.27 2.04 -1.64
CA GLU A 7 14.89 1.73 -2.93
C GLU A 7 14.99 0.23 -3.17
N GLN A 8 15.39 -0.53 -2.13
CA GLN A 8 15.48 -1.97 -2.22
C GLN A 8 14.10 -2.62 -2.42
N MET A 9 13.07 -2.12 -1.74
CA MET A 9 11.70 -2.60 -1.87
C MET A 9 11.11 -2.38 -3.28
N ILE A 10 11.45 -1.26 -3.93
CA ILE A 10 11.09 -0.99 -5.33
C ILE A 10 11.89 -1.90 -6.27
N LYS A 11 13.19 -2.03 -6.03
CA LYS A 11 14.08 -2.88 -6.85
C LYS A 11 13.66 -4.35 -6.83
N ASP A 12 13.22 -4.84 -5.68
CA ASP A 12 12.71 -6.21 -5.52
C ASP A 12 11.26 -6.38 -6.02
N GLY A 13 10.65 -5.30 -6.52
CA GLY A 13 9.32 -5.28 -7.12
C GLY A 13 8.20 -5.46 -6.10
N TYR A 14 8.40 -5.07 -4.85
CA TYR A 14 7.33 -5.01 -3.84
C TYR A 14 6.49 -3.75 -3.96
N HIS A 15 7.10 -2.64 -4.37
CA HIS A 15 6.44 -1.35 -4.52
C HIS A 15 6.60 -0.82 -5.95
N SER A 16 5.57 -0.13 -6.44
CA SER A 16 5.59 0.64 -7.68
C SER A 16 6.61 1.78 -7.59
N LYS A 17 7.34 2.03 -8.68
CA LYS A 17 8.32 3.12 -8.74
C LYS A 17 7.65 4.51 -8.85
N ASN A 18 6.39 4.56 -9.31
CA ASN A 18 5.75 5.82 -9.67
C ASN A 18 5.08 6.51 -8.49
N ASP A 19 4.45 5.73 -7.62
CA ASP A 19 3.58 6.18 -6.53
C ASP A 19 3.82 5.41 -5.23
N PHE A 20 4.75 4.45 -5.23
CA PHE A 20 5.02 3.56 -4.10
C PHE A 20 3.83 2.70 -3.69
N GLU A 21 2.91 2.40 -4.61
CA GLU A 21 1.87 1.40 -4.36
C GLU A 21 2.47 0.01 -4.08
N PRO A 22 2.06 -0.70 -3.02
CA PRO A 22 2.40 -2.11 -2.84
C PRO A 22 1.80 -2.95 -3.97
N ILE A 23 2.65 -3.65 -4.71
CA ILE A 23 2.25 -4.52 -5.85
C ILE A 23 2.53 -6.00 -5.59
N LYS A 24 3.29 -6.32 -4.55
CA LYS A 24 3.61 -7.71 -4.15
C LYS A 24 3.80 -7.81 -2.64
N CYS A 25 3.27 -8.88 -2.05
CA CYS A 25 3.39 -9.15 -0.63
C CYS A 25 4.82 -9.56 -0.25
N VAL A 26 5.45 -8.80 0.65
CA VAL A 26 6.78 -9.11 1.21
C VAL A 26 6.83 -10.40 2.01
N HIS A 27 5.69 -10.83 2.57
CA HIS A 27 5.64 -11.99 3.46
C HIS A 27 5.48 -13.33 2.71
N CYS A 28 4.78 -13.34 1.58
CA CYS A 28 4.45 -14.58 0.87
C CYS A 28 4.63 -14.53 -0.65
N GLN A 29 5.17 -13.43 -1.18
CA GLN A 29 5.44 -13.19 -2.60
C GLN A 29 4.21 -13.20 -3.52
N SER A 30 3.00 -13.23 -2.96
CA SER A 30 1.76 -13.15 -3.72
C SER A 30 1.54 -11.72 -4.24
N THR A 31 1.04 -11.62 -5.46
CA THR A 31 0.56 -10.37 -6.08
C THR A 31 -0.95 -10.21 -5.92
N ASP A 32 -1.61 -11.11 -5.20
CA ASP A 32 -3.05 -11.06 -4.94
C ASP A 32 -3.31 -10.18 -3.71
N LEU A 33 -3.51 -8.89 -3.98
CA LEU A 33 -3.68 -7.83 -2.99
C LEU A 33 -5.07 -7.19 -3.14
N GLU A 34 -5.62 -6.71 -2.04
CA GLU A 34 -6.89 -6.00 -2.02
C GLU A 34 -6.85 -4.77 -1.10
N ASP A 35 -7.64 -3.76 -1.46
CA ASP A 35 -7.85 -2.56 -0.65
C ASP A 35 -8.99 -2.81 0.34
N THR A 36 -8.76 -2.44 1.60
CA THR A 36 -9.65 -2.72 2.74
C THR A 36 -9.71 -1.54 3.70
N ASP A 37 -10.67 -1.56 4.63
CA ASP A 37 -10.77 -0.59 5.72
C ASP A 37 -10.79 0.87 5.25
N PHE A 38 -11.57 1.15 4.20
CA PHE A 38 -11.73 2.49 3.66
C PHE A 38 -12.31 3.46 4.68
N ILE A 39 -11.60 4.57 4.92
CA ILE A 39 -12.08 5.72 5.66
C ILE A 39 -12.47 6.78 4.64
N VAL A 40 -13.73 7.21 4.69
CA VAL A 40 -14.30 8.22 3.80
C VAL A 40 -14.77 9.38 4.67
N GLU A 41 -14.27 10.58 4.37
CA GLU A 41 -14.73 11.80 5.01
C GLU A 41 -15.72 12.53 4.10
N GLU A 42 -16.81 13.04 4.69
CA GLU A 42 -17.75 13.93 4.01
C GLU A 42 -17.31 15.39 4.17
N LEU A 43 -16.36 15.84 3.35
CA LEU A 43 -15.94 17.24 3.25
C LEU A 43 -16.67 17.96 2.10
N GLY A 44 -18.00 17.81 2.05
CA GLY A 44 -18.84 18.32 0.95
C GLY A 44 -18.83 17.46 -0.33
N THR A 45 -17.93 16.48 -0.41
CA THR A 45 -17.91 15.36 -1.36
C THR A 45 -17.47 14.08 -0.62
N HIS A 46 -17.86 12.90 -1.10
CA HIS A 46 -17.33 11.62 -0.58
C HIS A 46 -15.88 11.45 -1.06
N VAL A 47 -14.92 11.72 -0.19
CA VAL A 47 -13.48 11.56 -0.49
C VAL A 47 -12.93 10.43 0.38
N THR A 48 -12.38 9.39 -0.25
CA THR A 48 -11.57 8.40 0.46
C THR A 48 -10.32 9.09 0.98
N THR A 49 -10.19 9.13 2.30
CA THR A 49 -9.03 9.74 2.96
C THR A 49 -7.99 8.69 3.27
N GLU A 50 -8.39 7.47 3.64
CA GLU A 50 -7.44 6.42 4.04
C GLU A 50 -7.96 5.03 3.64
N TYR A 51 -7.03 4.08 3.41
CA TYR A 51 -7.33 2.65 3.29
C TYR A 51 -6.06 1.81 3.46
N ARG A 52 -6.22 0.50 3.65
CA ARG A 52 -5.14 -0.47 3.81
C ARG A 52 -5.06 -1.39 2.61
N LYS A 53 -3.83 -1.75 2.20
CA LYS A 53 -3.59 -2.82 1.21
C LYS A 53 -3.21 -4.10 1.93
N VAL A 54 -3.96 -5.17 1.70
CA VAL A 54 -3.80 -6.47 2.37
C VAL A 54 -3.60 -7.56 1.33
N CYS A 55 -2.76 -8.55 1.63
CA CYS A 55 -2.60 -9.73 0.79
C CYS A 55 -3.72 -10.74 1.04
N LYS A 56 -4.48 -11.09 0.00
CA LYS A 56 -5.59 -12.07 0.09
C LYS A 56 -5.14 -13.47 0.48
N LYS A 57 -3.88 -13.81 0.17
CA LYS A 57 -3.33 -15.15 0.43
C LYS A 57 -2.89 -15.36 1.88
N CYS A 58 -2.25 -14.37 2.49
CA CYS A 58 -1.70 -14.51 3.86
C CYS A 58 -2.35 -13.59 4.90
N GLY A 59 -3.26 -12.70 4.48
CA GLY A 59 -3.99 -11.77 5.34
C GLY A 59 -3.12 -10.67 5.96
N LYS A 60 -1.87 -10.51 5.51
CA LYS A 60 -0.97 -9.46 6.03
C LYS A 60 -1.18 -8.16 5.30
N GLU A 61 -1.23 -7.08 6.06
CA GLU A 61 -1.13 -5.70 5.56
C GLU A 61 0.24 -5.50 4.93
N VAL A 62 0.27 -4.87 3.76
CA VAL A 62 1.48 -4.63 2.97
C VAL A 62 1.66 -3.15 2.61
N GLY A 63 0.70 -2.31 2.96
CA GLY A 63 0.85 -0.86 2.91
C GLY A 63 -0.41 -0.14 3.37
N TYR A 64 -0.22 1.14 3.63
CA TYR A 64 -1.25 2.04 4.09
C TYR A 64 -1.28 3.27 3.20
N TRP A 65 -2.46 3.64 2.71
CA TRP A 65 -2.66 4.84 1.91
C TRP A 65 -3.41 5.87 2.74
N SER A 66 -2.94 7.11 2.71
CA SER A 66 -3.54 8.22 3.45
C SER A 66 -3.34 9.53 2.68
N TYR A 67 -4.43 10.27 2.50
CA TYR A 67 -4.53 11.59 1.87
C TYR A 67 -3.68 11.73 0.60
N GLY A 68 -3.85 10.81 -0.36
CA GLY A 68 -3.17 10.90 -1.67
C GLY A 68 -1.87 10.12 -1.79
N ASN A 69 -1.35 9.55 -0.70
CA ASN A 69 0.02 9.00 -0.67
C ASN A 69 0.10 7.66 0.05
N TRP A 70 0.96 6.77 -0.44
CA TRP A 70 1.39 5.58 0.29
C TRP A 70 2.38 5.94 1.40
N GLN A 71 2.13 5.43 2.60
CA GLN A 71 2.97 5.63 3.77
C GLN A 71 4.06 4.56 3.79
N LEU A 72 5.33 4.98 3.87
CA LEU A 72 6.53 4.15 3.77
C LEU A 72 7.37 4.21 5.05
#